data_AF-A0A3M7KUC1-F1
#
_entry.id   AF-A0A3M7KUC1-F1
#
_cell.length_a   1.000
_cell.length_b   1.000
_cell.length_c   1.000
_cell.angle_alpha   90.00
_cell.angle_beta   90.00
_cell.angle_gamma   90.00
#
_symmetry.space_group_name_H-M   'P 1'
#
loop_
_entity.id
_entity.type
_entity.pdbx_description
1 polymer ?
#
loop_
_entity_poly.entity_id
_entity_poly.type
_entity_poly.pdbx_seq_one_letter_code
_entity_poly.pdbx_strand_id
1 'polypeptide(L)'
;MVRGVRLSGSLWLFQSTARIRYTLTDSDLKPLGSLRKANPHRKDWQPMHLYMQSQVEEVARSKHGDLDQMLDGHAALAAAKLTDAIRDKAHAQTVFQPGEEDVEDL
;
A
#
# COMPACT_ATOMS: atom_id res chain seq x y z
N MET A 1 -0.62 3.39 -11.19
CA MET A 1 -1.24 4.69 -11.55
C MET A 1 -1.61 5.41 -10.26
N VAL A 2 -0.91 6.49 -9.89
CA VAL A 2 -1.20 7.24 -8.66
C VAL A 2 -2.49 8.03 -8.87
N ARG A 3 -3.54 7.74 -8.11
CA ARG A 3 -4.75 8.57 -8.07
C ARG A 3 -4.57 9.59 -6.95
N GLY A 4 -4.10 10.79 -7.29
CA GLY A 4 -4.30 11.98 -6.46
C GLY A 4 -5.47 12.78 -7.02
N VAL A 5 -6.10 13.62 -6.21
CA VAL A 5 -7.16 14.52 -6.68
C VAL A 5 -6.62 15.95 -6.66
N ARG A 6 -6.70 16.64 -7.79
CA ARG A 6 -6.41 18.07 -7.83
C ARG A 6 -7.65 18.84 -7.38
N LEU A 7 -7.54 19.58 -6.29
CA LEU A 7 -8.61 20.43 -5.75
C LEU A 7 -8.06 21.83 -5.55
N SER A 8 -8.70 22.83 -6.17
CA SER A 8 -8.31 24.25 -6.08
C SER A 8 -6.82 24.51 -6.35
N GLY A 9 -6.27 23.86 -7.38
CA GLY A 9 -4.86 24.01 -7.76
C GLY A 9 -3.87 23.15 -6.98
N SER A 10 -4.26 22.61 -5.82
CA SER A 10 -3.40 21.78 -4.97
C SER A 10 -3.59 20.29 -5.25
N LEU A 11 -2.51 19.50 -5.12
CA LEU A 11 -2.60 18.04 -5.20
C LEU A 11 -2.88 17.44 -3.82
N TRP A 12 -3.91 16.59 -3.77
CA TRP A 12 -4.33 15.88 -2.57
C TRP A 12 -4.15 14.38 -2.76
N LEU A 13 -3.58 13.73 -1.75
CA LEU A 13 -3.30 12.30 -1.72
C LEU A 13 -4.25 11.59 -0.76
N PHE A 14 -4.68 10.38 -1.13
CA PHE A 14 -5.37 9.51 -0.17
C PHE A 14 -4.43 9.09 0.96
N GLN A 15 -4.98 8.87 2.16
CA GLN A 15 -4.23 8.36 3.30
C GLN A 15 -3.38 7.12 2.96
N SER A 16 -3.98 6.15 2.26
CA SER A 16 -3.29 4.93 1.83
C SER A 16 -2.11 5.21 0.91
N THR A 17 -2.26 6.18 -0.01
CA THR A 17 -1.19 6.61 -0.91
C THR A 17 -0.07 7.31 -0.15
N ALA A 18 -0.38 8.20 0.78
CA ALA A 18 0.62 8.89 1.60
C ALA A 18 1.46 7.89 2.42
N ARG A 19 0.80 6.92 3.06
CA ARG A 19 1.47 5.88 3.86
C ARG A 19 2.41 5.00 3.04
N ILE A 20 1.94 4.52 1.89
CA ILE A 20 2.71 3.60 1.05
C ILE A 20 3.87 4.33 0.37
N ARG A 21 3.63 5.53 -0.18
CA ARG A 21 4.60 6.24 -1.01
C ARG A 21 5.69 6.93 -0.18
N TYR A 22 5.33 7.43 1.00
CA TYR A 22 6.25 8.16 1.86
C TYR A 22 6.58 7.40 3.14
N THR A 23 6.26 6.10 3.21
CA THR A 23 6.52 5.23 4.37
C THR A 23 6.12 5.91 5.69
N LEU A 24 4.95 6.56 5.69
CA LEU A 24 4.40 7.26 6.84
C LEU A 24 3.36 6.40 7.55
N THR A 25 3.20 6.64 8.84
CA THR A 25 2.18 6.01 9.69
C THR A 25 0.99 6.94 9.88
N ASP A 26 -0.13 6.41 10.37
CA ASP A 26 -1.31 7.21 10.69
C ASP A 26 -0.99 8.29 11.75
N SER A 27 -0.07 8.00 12.67
CA SER A 27 0.41 8.93 13.68
C SER A 27 1.20 10.11 13.10
N ASP A 28 1.96 9.90 12.03
CA ASP A 28 2.70 10.97 11.34
C ASP A 28 1.76 11.90 10.56
N LEU A 29 0.66 11.34 10.05
CA LEU A 29 -0.32 12.07 9.24
C LEU A 29 -1.36 12.81 10.09
N LYS A 30 -1.68 12.31 11.28
CA LYS A 30 -2.71 12.88 12.17
C LYS A 30 -2.52 14.38 12.49
N PRO A 31 -1.30 14.90 12.71
CA PRO A 31 -1.08 16.32 13.02
C PRO A 31 -1.30 17.27 11.82
N LEU A 32 -1.21 16.79 10.58
CA LEU A 32 -1.29 17.63 9.37
C LEU A 32 -2.68 18.21 9.11
N GLY A 33 -3.70 17.65 9.76
CA GLY A 33 -5.08 17.85 9.34
C GLY A 33 -5.37 17.09 8.04
N SER A 34 -6.66 16.86 7.76
CA SER A 34 -7.08 16.15 6.56
C SER A 34 -8.42 16.67 6.06
N LEU A 35 -8.59 16.69 4.74
CA LEU A 35 -9.89 16.91 4.13
C LEU A 35 -10.65 15.58 4.13
N ARG A 36 -11.85 15.58 4.70
CA ARG A 36 -12.73 14.40 4.72
C ARG A 36 -13.74 14.49 3.59
N LYS A 37 -13.86 13.42 2.81
CA LYS A 37 -14.89 13.27 1.78
C LYS A 37 -15.66 11.97 1.96
N ALA A 38 -16.90 11.94 1.47
CA ALA A 38 -17.65 10.70 1.38
C ALA A 38 -16.83 9.66 0.61
N ASN A 39 -16.87 8.41 1.08
CA ASN A 39 -16.14 7.35 0.43
C ASN A 39 -16.76 7.08 -0.95
N PRO A 40 -15.97 7.10 -2.05
CA PRO A 40 -16.49 6.97 -3.41
C PRO A 40 -17.11 5.59 -3.69
N HIS A 41 -16.78 4.58 -2.89
CA HIS A 41 -17.35 3.24 -3.05
C HIS A 41 -18.74 3.12 -2.45
N ARG A 42 -18.94 3.62 -1.22
CA ARG A 42 -20.25 3.66 -0.55
C ARG A 42 -20.32 4.86 0.39
N LYS A 43 -21.41 5.63 0.32
CA LYS A 43 -21.58 6.86 1.10
C LYS A 43 -21.61 6.61 2.62
N ASP A 44 -22.10 5.44 3.03
CA ASP A 44 -22.26 5.07 4.44
C ASP A 44 -20.98 4.50 5.07
N TRP A 45 -19.94 4.30 4.26
CA TRP A 45 -18.63 3.86 4.76
C TRP A 45 -17.88 5.01 5.41
N GLN A 46 -16.85 4.64 6.19
CA GLN A 46 -15.96 5.60 6.81
C GLN A 46 -15.45 6.60 5.77
N PRO A 47 -15.49 7.91 6.09
CA PRO A 47 -15.11 8.96 5.15
C PRO A 47 -13.64 8.81 4.79
N MET A 48 -13.35 9.13 3.55
CA MET A 48 -12.01 9.07 2.99
C MET A 48 -11.21 10.31 3.39
N HIS A 49 -9.99 10.10 3.87
CA HIS A 49 -9.06 11.17 4.23
C HIS A 49 -8.14 11.52 3.07
N LEU A 50 -8.06 12.82 2.81
CA LEU A 50 -7.19 13.44 1.82
C LEU A 50 -6.18 14.35 2.54
N TYR A 51 -4.91 14.20 2.16
CA TYR A 51 -3.79 14.96 2.71
C TYR A 51 -3.15 15.78 1.59
N MET A 52 -2.74 17.01 1.89
CA MET A 52 -2.07 17.86 0.92
C MET A 52 -0.67 17.33 0.65
N GLN A 53 -0.31 17.13 -0.62
CA GLN A 53 0.97 16.51 -0.99
C GLN A 53 2.16 17.25 -0.41
N SER A 54 2.19 18.58 -0.49
CA SER A 54 3.31 19.40 -0.01
C SER A 54 3.58 19.21 1.48
N GLN A 55 2.53 19.09 2.30
CA GLN A 55 2.65 18.85 3.74
C GLN A 55 3.15 17.44 4.04
N VAL A 56 2.67 16.45 3.29
CA VAL A 56 3.12 15.06 3.40
C VAL A 56 4.60 14.94 3.05
N GLU A 57 5.05 15.65 2.01
CA GLU A 57 6.46 15.69 1.60
C GLU A 57 7.34 16.34 2.65
N GLU A 58 6.88 17.41 3.28
CA GLU A 58 7.63 18.07 4.36
C GLU A 58 7.81 17.16 5.57
N VAL A 59 6.75 16.46 6.01
CA VAL A 59 6.84 15.48 7.10
C VAL A 59 7.74 14.31 6.74
N ALA A 60 7.62 13.80 5.51
CA ALA A 60 8.49 12.73 5.02
C ALA A 60 9.96 13.16 5.04
N ARG A 61 10.25 14.39 4.61
CA ARG A 61 11.60 14.96 4.64
C ARG A 61 12.13 15.09 6.05
N SER A 62 11.30 15.57 6.97
CA SER A 62 11.69 15.71 8.37
C SER A 62 11.94 14.37 9.04
N LYS A 63 11.22 13.31 8.65
CA LYS A 63 11.33 11.99 9.27
C LYS A 63 12.47 11.15 8.71
N HIS A 64 12.67 11.18 7.40
CA HIS A 64 13.55 10.26 6.69
C HIS A 64 14.73 10.95 6.02
N GLY A 65 14.77 12.29 5.99
CA GLY A 65 15.80 13.05 5.31
C GLY A 65 15.49 13.23 3.82
N ASP A 66 16.40 12.86 2.94
CA ASP A 66 16.27 13.17 1.51
C ASP A 66 15.15 12.36 0.84
N LEU A 67 14.26 13.06 0.13
CA LEU A 67 13.03 12.45 -0.42
C LEU A 67 13.29 11.57 -1.63
N ASP A 68 14.38 11.81 -2.35
CA ASP A 68 14.72 11.12 -3.59
C ASP A 68 14.92 9.61 -3.40
N GLN A 69 15.29 9.18 -2.19
CA GLN A 69 15.45 7.75 -1.88
C GLN A 69 14.12 7.02 -1.58
N MET A 70 13.02 7.76 -1.37
CA MET A 70 11.75 7.17 -0.92
C MET A 70 10.72 6.98 -2.03
N LEU A 71 10.83 7.71 -3.14
CA LEU A 71 9.88 7.63 -4.27
C LEU A 71 9.75 6.21 -4.86
N ASP A 72 10.72 5.34 -4.60
CA ASP A 72 10.78 3.93 -5.00
C ASP A 72 10.00 2.95 -4.10
N GLY A 73 9.40 3.41 -2.99
CA GLY A 73 8.66 2.54 -2.06
C GLY A 73 7.55 1.71 -2.72
N HIS A 74 6.98 2.21 -3.83
CA HIS A 74 5.97 1.49 -4.60
C HIS A 74 6.53 0.31 -5.41
N ALA A 75 7.79 0.37 -5.84
CA ALA A 75 8.49 -0.73 -6.50
C ALA A 75 8.90 -1.81 -5.49
N ALA A 76 9.43 -1.40 -4.33
CA ALA A 76 9.85 -2.32 -3.28
C ALA A 76 8.67 -3.12 -2.68
N LEU A 77 7.53 -2.46 -2.41
CA LEU A 77 6.33 -3.15 -1.94
C LEU A 77 5.68 -4.03 -3.00
N ALA A 78 5.74 -3.65 -4.28
CA ALA A 78 5.27 -4.50 -5.37
C ALA A 78 6.14 -5.74 -5.53
N ALA A 79 7.47 -5.61 -5.41
CA ALA A 79 8.41 -6.72 -5.45
C ALA A 79 8.21 -7.68 -4.25
N ALA A 80 8.03 -7.16 -3.04
CA ALA A 80 7.78 -7.98 -1.85
C ALA A 80 6.50 -8.82 -1.96
N LYS A 81 5.42 -8.24 -2.50
CA LYS A 81 4.18 -8.98 -2.77
C LYS A 81 4.36 -10.07 -3.82
N LEU A 82 5.20 -9.84 -4.82
CA LEU A 82 5.50 -10.85 -5.84
C LEU A 82 6.28 -12.02 -5.22
N THR A 83 7.25 -11.75 -4.35
CA THR A 83 8.01 -12.81 -3.66
C THR A 83 7.15 -13.64 -2.71
N ASP A 84 6.24 -13.00 -1.97
CA ASP A 84 5.33 -13.70 -1.07
C ASP A 84 4.36 -14.61 -1.86
N ALA A 85 3.82 -14.11 -2.97
CA ALA A 85 2.95 -14.90 -3.85
C ALA A 85 3.67 -16.11 -4.48
N ILE A 86 4.96 -15.97 -4.82
CA ILE A 86 5.77 -17.07 -5.34
C ILE A 86 6.01 -18.12 -4.24
N ARG A 87 6.29 -17.68 -3.01
CA ARG A 87 6.49 -18.58 -1.86
C ARG A 87 5.21 -19.37 -1.54
N ASP A 88 4.06 -18.70 -1.50
CA ASP A 88 2.77 -19.34 -1.20
C ASP A 88 2.41 -20.37 -2.29
N LYS A 89 2.67 -20.04 -3.57
CA LYS A 89 2.45 -20.97 -4.68
C LYS A 89 3.38 -22.16 -4.65
N ALA A 90 4.66 -21.97 -4.27
CA ALA A 90 5.61 -23.06 -4.10
C ALA A 90 5.19 -24.00 -2.96
N HIS A 91 4.75 -23.45 -1.81
CA HIS A 91 4.27 -24.25 -0.68
C HIS A 91 3.01 -25.07 -1.02
N ALA A 92 2.09 -24.51 -1.82
CA ALA A 92 0.90 -25.24 -2.28
C ALA A 92 1.25 -26.41 -3.22
N GLN A 93 2.36 -26.32 -3.95
CA GLN A 93 2.78 -27.34 -4.91
C GLN A 93 3.53 -28.51 -4.25
N THR A 94 4.20 -28.29 -3.12
CA THR A 94 4.92 -29.34 -2.38
C THR A 94 4.00 -30.22 -1.52
N VAL A 95 2.80 -29.76 -1.18
CA VAL A 95 1.86 -30.47 -0.27
C VAL A 95 1.02 -31.52 -1.00
N PHE A 96 1.02 -31.55 -2.33
CA PHE A 96 0.27 -32.55 -3.12
C PHE A 96 1.23 -33.61 -3.69
N GLN A 97 1.60 -34.61 -2.88
CA GLN A 97 2.07 -35.89 -3.40
C GLN A 97 0.85 -36.82 -3.50
N PRO A 98 0.34 -37.12 -4.72
CA PRO A 98 -0.67 -38.18 -4.84
C PRO A 98 -0.02 -39.49 -4.44
N GLY A 99 -0.60 -40.15 -3.42
CA GLY A 99 -0.11 -41.41 -2.88
C GLY A 99 0.03 -42.46 -3.97
N GLU A 100 1.17 -43.14 -3.97
CA GLU A 100 1.36 -44.40 -4.66
C GLU A 100 0.32 -45.40 -4.12
N GLU A 101 -0.66 -45.76 -4.94
CA GLU A 101 -1.54 -46.90 -4.66
C GLU A 101 -0.74 -48.18 -4.91
N ASP A 102 -0.41 -48.89 -3.83
CA ASP A 102 0.11 -50.26 -3.87
C ASP A 102 -0.89 -51.16 -4.59
N VAL A 103 -0.55 -51.54 -5.83
CA VAL A 103 -1.23 -52.64 -6.54
C VAL A 103 -0.67 -53.97 -6.02
N GLU A 104 -1.37 -54.56 -5.06
CA GLU A 104 -1.24 -55.99 -4.73
C GLU A 104 -1.82 -56.82 -5.90
N ASP A 105 -0.93 -57.43 -6.70
CA ASP A 105 -1.32 -58.49 -7.64
C ASP A 105 -1.36 -59.85 -6.90
N LEU A 106 -2.53 -60.49 -7.01
CA LEU A 106 -2.92 -61.81 -6.47
C LEU A 106 -2.15 -62.99 -7.09
#